data_AF-A0A6A3GG99-F1
#
_entry.id   AF-A0A6A3GG99-F1
#
_cell.length_a   1.000
_cell.length_b   1.000
_cell.length_c   1.000
_cell.angle_alpha   90.00
_cell.angle_beta   90.00
_cell.angle_gamma   90.00
#
_symmetry.space_group_name_H-M   'P 1'
#
loop_
_entity.id
_entity.type
_entity.pdbx_description
1 polymer ?
#
loop_
_entity_poly.entity_id
_entity_poly.type
_entity_poly.pdbx_seq_one_letter_code
_entity_poly.pdbx_strand_id
1 'polypeptide(L)'
;MVMATLKEDMDSKKQMELLHQRFGHVAMDTVKRLAHKFDVGVKLNAKGLTTYECVACAEAKAKRMTHARIEKRDSKPLQVLMMDVCSIKPATIGGCSMFLFVVDEATRFKWAFLMQHKSEATFHLKILMNRLRTQLREYKVKRLWSDQGGEFLSTELETYCNEHGVELKTTNSYSPQENGIVERANGVVLPRIRAMVMATHLPNILWGEALLHVVETLNNLPTKPLGLTSPRRRLFREEPQLEDMRVVEAA
;
A
#
# COMPACT_ATOMS: atom_id res chain seq x y z
N MET A 1 55.52 -6.28 -15.69
CA MET A 1 54.61 -5.17 -16.01
C MET A 1 54.26 -5.26 -17.49
N VAL A 2 53.14 -5.89 -17.84
CA VAL A 2 52.70 -6.02 -19.24
C VAL A 2 51.71 -4.89 -19.50
N MET A 3 52.18 -3.80 -20.11
CA MET A 3 51.31 -2.72 -20.58
C MET A 3 50.65 -3.17 -21.88
N ALA A 4 49.35 -3.48 -21.82
CA ALA A 4 48.53 -3.66 -23.01
C ALA A 4 48.12 -2.27 -23.53
N THR A 5 48.87 -1.76 -24.50
CA THR A 5 48.51 -0.56 -25.25
C THR A 5 47.27 -0.83 -26.10
N LEU A 6 46.23 -0.02 -25.94
CA LEU A 6 45.18 0.07 -26.96
C LEU A 6 45.84 0.61 -28.23
N LYS A 7 45.77 -0.14 -29.34
CA LYS A 7 46.28 0.30 -30.64
C LYS A 7 45.66 1.66 -31.00
N GLU A 8 46.49 2.58 -31.48
CA GLU A 8 46.21 4.02 -31.64
C GLU A 8 45.12 4.39 -32.66
N ASP A 9 44.38 3.42 -33.22
CA ASP A 9 43.35 3.61 -34.26
C ASP A 9 41.96 3.05 -33.88
N MET A 10 41.66 2.88 -32.58
CA MET A 10 40.35 2.38 -32.16
C MET A 10 39.31 3.50 -32.11
N ASP A 11 38.22 3.34 -32.88
CA ASP A 11 37.07 4.25 -32.89
C ASP A 11 36.58 4.58 -31.48
N SER A 12 36.20 5.84 -31.27
CA SER A 12 35.90 6.40 -29.96
C SER A 12 34.70 5.76 -29.26
N LYS A 13 33.72 5.29 -30.05
CA LYS A 13 32.59 4.51 -29.55
C LYS A 13 33.04 3.12 -29.07
N LYS A 14 33.93 2.46 -29.81
CA LYS A 14 34.49 1.16 -29.42
C LYS A 14 35.35 1.26 -28.15
N GLN A 15 36.10 2.35 -27.99
CA GLN A 15 36.81 2.66 -26.74
C GLN A 15 35.84 2.80 -25.56
N MET A 16 34.75 3.53 -25.75
CA MET A 16 33.72 3.69 -24.73
C MET A 16 33.04 2.37 -24.37
N GLU A 17 32.68 1.57 -25.37
CA GLU A 17 32.06 0.26 -25.19
C GLU A 17 32.97 -0.69 -24.39
N LEU A 18 34.25 -0.76 -24.75
CA LEU A 18 35.23 -1.59 -24.05
C LEU A 18 35.38 -1.20 -22.57
N LEU A 19 35.46 0.12 -22.28
CA LEU A 19 35.58 0.61 -20.90
C LEU A 19 34.28 0.39 -20.11
N HIS A 20 33.12 0.65 -20.72
CA HIS A 20 31.82 0.40 -20.09
C HIS A 20 31.65 -1.09 -19.73
N GLN A 21 32.06 -2.01 -20.61
CA GLN A 21 32.06 -3.45 -20.32
C GLN A 21 33.07 -3.81 -19.22
N ARG A 22 34.32 -3.34 -19.30
CA ARG A 22 35.38 -3.65 -18.31
C ARG A 22 35.06 -3.11 -16.92
N PHE A 23 34.39 -1.97 -16.84
CA PHE A 23 33.96 -1.38 -15.56
C PHE A 23 32.62 -1.92 -15.09
N GLY A 24 32.10 -3.00 -15.68
CA GLY A 24 30.90 -3.67 -15.19
C GLY A 24 29.62 -2.85 -15.40
N HIS A 25 29.47 -2.25 -16.57
CA HIS A 25 28.28 -1.50 -16.98
C HIS A 25 27.96 -0.26 -16.13
N VAL A 26 28.98 0.32 -15.50
CA VAL A 26 28.87 1.59 -14.77
C VAL A 26 28.41 2.72 -15.72
N ALA A 27 27.68 3.69 -15.17
CA ALA A 27 27.09 4.80 -15.93
C ALA A 27 28.11 5.47 -16.85
N MET A 28 27.70 5.76 -18.09
CA MET A 28 28.59 6.30 -19.14
C MET A 28 29.33 7.56 -18.69
N ASP A 29 28.67 8.47 -17.98
CA ASP A 29 29.31 9.68 -17.45
C ASP A 29 30.38 9.39 -16.39
N THR A 30 30.20 8.32 -15.62
CA THR A 30 31.20 7.88 -14.65
C THR A 30 32.41 7.30 -15.36
N VAL A 31 32.22 6.52 -16.44
CA VAL A 31 33.33 6.03 -17.28
C VAL A 31 34.14 7.20 -17.85
N LYS A 32 33.47 8.24 -18.37
CA LYS A 32 34.13 9.47 -18.85
C LYS A 32 34.92 10.17 -17.74
N ARG A 33 34.32 10.35 -16.57
CA ARG A 33 34.99 10.98 -15.42
C ARG A 33 36.22 10.21 -14.95
N LEU A 34 36.14 8.87 -14.92
CA LEU A 34 37.26 8.02 -14.54
C LEU A 34 38.40 8.09 -15.57
N ALA A 35 38.06 8.10 -16.86
CA ALA A 35 39.02 8.29 -17.95
C ALA A 35 39.74 9.65 -17.90
N HIS A 36 39.13 10.68 -17.31
CA HIS A 36 39.74 12.01 -17.15
C HIS A 36 40.56 12.19 -15.86
N LYS A 37 40.28 11.44 -14.79
CA LYS A 37 40.83 11.69 -13.45
C LYS A 37 41.90 10.71 -12.98
N PHE A 38 41.96 9.52 -13.57
CA PHE A 38 42.90 8.48 -13.15
C PHE A 38 43.75 8.01 -14.33
N ASP A 39 45.06 7.92 -14.12
CA ASP A 39 45.95 7.22 -15.05
C ASP A 39 45.72 5.71 -14.90
N VAL A 40 44.67 5.22 -15.58
CA VAL A 40 44.24 3.81 -15.54
C VAL A 40 45.11 2.90 -16.41
N GLY A 41 46.34 3.32 -16.74
CA GLY A 41 47.28 2.55 -17.56
C GLY A 41 46.89 2.46 -19.04
N VAL A 42 45.98 3.31 -19.50
CA VAL A 42 45.48 3.34 -20.87
C VAL A 42 45.51 4.78 -21.39
N LYS A 43 46.28 5.03 -22.46
CA LYS A 43 46.24 6.30 -23.18
C LYS A 43 44.90 6.42 -23.90
N LEU A 44 43.97 7.17 -23.31
CA LEU A 44 42.67 7.45 -23.92
C LEU A 44 42.67 8.87 -24.46
N ASN A 45 42.14 9.06 -25.68
CA ASN A 45 41.74 10.39 -26.12
C ASN A 45 40.44 10.76 -25.39
N ALA A 46 40.56 11.28 -24.17
CA ALA A 46 39.43 11.53 -23.28
C ALA A 46 38.41 12.53 -23.87
N LYS A 47 38.81 13.37 -24.83
CA LYS A 47 37.92 14.27 -25.58
C LYS A 47 37.07 13.56 -26.65
N GLY A 48 37.38 12.30 -26.98
CA GLY A 48 36.72 11.54 -28.04
C GLY A 48 35.61 10.59 -27.58
N LEU A 49 35.54 10.19 -26.30
CA LEU A 49 34.63 9.12 -25.86
C LEU A 49 33.16 9.46 -26.13
N THR A 50 32.57 8.74 -27.08
CA THR A 50 31.18 8.93 -27.50
C THR A 50 30.28 7.96 -26.74
N THR A 51 29.24 8.47 -26.08
CA THR A 51 28.25 7.63 -25.40
C THR A 51 27.45 6.82 -26.40
N TYR A 52 26.99 5.64 -26.01
CA TYR A 52 26.13 4.80 -26.82
C TYR A 52 25.02 4.18 -25.98
N GLU A 53 23.98 3.69 -26.65
CA GLU A 53 22.91 2.94 -26.01
C GLU A 53 23.34 1.48 -25.84
N CYS A 54 23.62 1.09 -24.60
CA CYS A 54 23.87 -0.30 -24.26
C CYS A 54 22.53 -1.02 -24.04
N VAL A 55 22.19 -1.94 -24.94
CA VAL A 55 20.93 -2.73 -24.88
C VAL A 55 20.79 -3.45 -23.54
N ALA A 56 21.84 -4.11 -23.06
CA ALA A 56 21.82 -4.81 -21.76
C ALA A 56 21.53 -3.87 -20.58
N CYS A 57 22.08 -2.64 -20.57
CA CYS A 57 21.75 -1.64 -19.57
C CYS A 57 20.32 -1.11 -19.71
N ALA A 58 19.83 -0.95 -20.94
CA ALA A 58 18.48 -0.48 -21.21
C ALA A 58 17.45 -1.52 -20.74
N GLU A 59 17.67 -2.80 -21.04
CA GLU A 59 16.84 -3.93 -20.59
C GLU A 59 16.89 -4.08 -19.07
N ALA A 60 18.08 -4.03 -18.46
CA ALA A 60 18.22 -4.11 -17.01
C ALA A 60 17.59 -2.92 -16.27
N LYS A 61 17.45 -1.76 -16.92
CA LYS A 61 16.80 -0.56 -16.38
C LYS A 61 15.36 -0.40 -16.84
N ALA A 62 14.85 -1.28 -17.69
CA ALA A 62 13.49 -1.24 -18.16
C ALA A 62 12.57 -1.49 -16.95
N LYS A 63 11.98 -0.41 -16.44
CA LYS A 63 10.95 -0.52 -15.40
C LYS A 63 9.64 -0.82 -16.09
N ARG A 64 8.89 -1.80 -15.58
CA ARG A 64 7.51 -2.05 -15.98
C ARG A 64 6.76 -0.71 -15.98
N MET A 65 6.16 -0.34 -17.12
CA MET A 65 5.29 0.83 -17.22
C MET A 65 4.26 0.74 -16.08
N THR A 66 4.29 1.68 -15.14
CA THR A 66 3.21 1.81 -14.16
C THR A 66 1.96 2.12 -14.95
N HIS A 67 0.98 1.22 -14.95
CA HIS A 67 -0.33 1.45 -15.55
C HIS A 67 -0.91 2.79 -15.05
N ALA A 68 -1.74 3.41 -15.90
CA ALA A 68 -2.34 4.72 -15.69
C ALA A 68 -2.80 4.93 -14.24
N ARG A 69 -2.54 6.11 -13.68
CA ARG A 69 -3.16 6.54 -12.41
C ARG A 69 -4.66 6.31 -12.56
N ILE A 70 -5.23 5.53 -11.65
CA ILE A 70 -6.67 5.26 -11.56
C ILE A 70 -7.44 6.56 -11.82
N GLU A 71 -8.48 6.47 -12.65
CA GLU A 71 -9.45 7.54 -12.83
C GLU A 71 -9.84 8.16 -11.49
N LYS A 72 -10.14 9.46 -11.50
CA LYS A 72 -10.51 10.23 -10.33
C LYS A 72 -11.65 9.52 -9.59
N ARG A 73 -11.34 8.93 -8.43
CA ARG A 73 -12.33 8.27 -7.57
C ARG A 73 -13.27 9.35 -7.01
N ASP A 74 -14.54 9.31 -7.44
CA ASP A 74 -15.57 10.32 -7.09
C ASP A 74 -16.80 9.68 -6.44
N SER A 75 -16.58 8.67 -5.60
CA SER A 75 -17.68 8.06 -4.85
C SER A 75 -18.23 9.00 -3.77
N LYS A 76 -19.54 8.90 -3.53
CA LYS A 76 -20.21 9.54 -2.40
C LYS A 76 -19.98 8.73 -1.12
N PRO A 77 -20.11 9.35 0.07
CA PRO A 77 -20.04 8.64 1.35
C PRO A 77 -20.88 7.37 1.35
N LEU A 78 -20.27 6.27 1.81
CA LEU A 78 -20.83 4.92 1.90
C LEU A 78 -21.23 4.30 0.56
N GLN A 79 -20.93 4.90 -0.60
CA GLN A 79 -21.30 4.30 -1.88
C GLN A 79 -20.47 3.05 -2.18
N VAL A 80 -19.18 3.06 -1.81
CA VAL A 80 -18.23 1.96 -2.05
C VAL A 80 -17.48 1.66 -0.75
N LEU A 81 -17.66 0.45 -0.23
CA LEU A 81 -16.92 -0.05 0.92
C LEU A 81 -15.84 -1.01 0.43
N MET A 82 -14.59 -0.71 0.74
CA MET A 82 -13.44 -1.58 0.45
C MET A 82 -13.14 -2.45 1.66
N MET A 83 -12.90 -3.74 1.46
CA MET A 83 -12.69 -4.70 2.54
C MET A 83 -11.48 -5.59 2.30
N ASP A 84 -10.82 -5.95 3.39
CA ASP A 84 -9.64 -6.81 3.42
C ASP A 84 -9.60 -7.58 4.74
N VAL A 85 -8.96 -8.75 4.75
CA VAL A 85 -8.73 -9.55 5.96
C VAL A 85 -7.24 -9.57 6.26
N CYS A 86 -6.89 -9.15 7.48
CA CYS A 86 -5.52 -9.13 7.95
C CYS A 86 -5.34 -10.08 9.13
N SER A 87 -4.28 -10.90 9.09
CA SER A 87 -3.93 -11.82 10.18
C SER A 87 -2.77 -11.27 11.02
N ILE A 88 -2.87 -11.39 12.35
CA ILE A 88 -1.84 -10.97 13.31
C ILE A 88 -1.56 -12.12 14.28
N LYS A 89 -0.27 -12.35 14.57
CA LYS A 89 0.20 -13.32 15.57
C LYS A 89 0.94 -12.60 16.71
N PRO A 90 0.86 -13.08 17.97
CA PRO A 90 0.04 -14.20 18.45
C PRO A 90 -1.46 -13.89 18.43
N ALA A 91 -2.32 -14.87 18.67
CA ALA A 91 -3.75 -14.60 18.84
C ALA A 91 -3.99 -13.70 20.07
N THR A 92 -5.09 -12.95 20.06
CA THR A 92 -5.53 -12.15 21.20
C THR A 92 -5.93 -13.02 22.40
N ILE A 93 -6.16 -12.41 23.56
CA ILE A 93 -6.73 -13.10 24.73
C ILE A 93 -8.06 -13.80 24.38
N GLY A 94 -8.89 -13.17 23.54
CA GLY A 94 -10.15 -13.74 23.05
C GLY A 94 -10.01 -14.74 21.90
N GLY A 95 -8.79 -15.23 21.62
CA GLY A 95 -8.53 -16.22 20.56
C GLY A 95 -8.55 -15.67 19.12
N CYS A 96 -8.80 -14.37 18.93
CA CYS A 96 -8.84 -13.77 17.59
C CYS A 96 -7.43 -13.70 17.00
N SER A 97 -7.26 -14.18 15.75
CA SER A 97 -5.96 -14.20 15.04
C SER A 97 -5.98 -13.37 13.75
N MET A 98 -7.12 -12.75 13.45
CA MET A 98 -7.32 -11.92 12.28
C MET A 98 -8.38 -10.86 12.55
N PHE A 99 -8.51 -9.92 11.63
CA PHE A 99 -9.58 -8.94 11.65
C PHE A 99 -10.06 -8.64 10.23
N LEU A 100 -11.36 -8.40 10.12
CA LEU A 100 -11.96 -7.82 8.93
C LEU A 100 -11.77 -6.31 9.02
N PHE A 101 -11.22 -5.73 7.96
CA PHE A 101 -11.02 -4.30 7.85
C PHE A 101 -11.87 -3.75 6.71
N VAL A 102 -12.70 -2.76 7.02
CA VAL A 102 -13.60 -2.13 6.05
C VAL A 102 -13.32 -0.64 6.00
N VAL A 103 -13.18 -0.08 4.81
CA VAL A 103 -12.86 1.33 4.59
C VAL A 103 -13.84 1.92 3.58
N ASP A 104 -14.51 3.01 3.96
CA ASP A 104 -15.30 3.78 3.01
C ASP A 104 -14.38 4.54 2.04
N GLU A 105 -14.62 4.39 0.73
CA GLU A 105 -13.77 4.99 -0.30
C GLU A 105 -13.78 6.52 -0.24
N ALA A 106 -14.95 7.13 0.02
CA ALA A 106 -15.12 8.58 -0.05
C ALA A 106 -14.62 9.28 1.21
N THR A 107 -15.02 8.78 2.38
CA THR A 107 -14.76 9.43 3.69
C THR A 107 -13.48 8.92 4.34
N ARG A 108 -12.90 7.81 3.86
CA ARG A 108 -11.79 7.10 4.52
C ARG A 108 -12.13 6.61 5.93
N PHE A 109 -13.41 6.54 6.29
CA PHE A 109 -13.84 6.01 7.58
C PHE A 109 -13.55 4.51 7.62
N LYS A 110 -13.05 4.03 8.76
CA LYS A 110 -12.55 2.67 8.94
C LYS A 110 -13.39 1.93 9.98
N TRP A 111 -13.72 0.69 9.71
CA TRP A 111 -14.25 -0.27 10.68
C TRP A 111 -13.30 -1.46 10.77
N ALA A 112 -13.14 -1.99 11.98
CA ALA A 112 -12.36 -3.20 12.22
C ALA A 112 -13.16 -4.16 13.11
N PHE A 113 -13.16 -5.44 12.75
CA PHE A 113 -13.83 -6.50 13.49
C PHE A 113 -12.84 -7.63 13.74
N LEU A 114 -12.56 -7.94 15.01
CA LEU A 114 -11.72 -9.07 15.39
C LEU A 114 -12.42 -10.39 15.09
N MET A 115 -11.68 -11.37 14.56
CA MET A 115 -12.23 -12.67 14.16
C MET A 115 -11.29 -13.82 14.56
N GLN A 116 -11.87 -14.97 14.89
CA GLN A 116 -11.12 -16.21 15.09
C GLN A 116 -10.98 -16.97 13.76
N HIS A 117 -12.04 -16.95 12.95
CA HIS A 117 -12.12 -17.62 11.66
C HIS A 117 -12.50 -16.66 10.53
N LYS A 118 -11.97 -16.90 9.32
CA LYS A 118 -12.30 -16.13 8.12
C LYS A 118 -13.79 -16.14 7.78
N SER A 119 -14.51 -17.20 8.13
CA SER A 119 -15.95 -17.35 7.91
C SER A 119 -16.79 -16.31 8.67
N GLU A 120 -16.26 -15.70 9.72
CA GLU A 120 -16.94 -14.65 10.49
C GLU A 120 -17.05 -13.32 9.73
N ALA A 121 -16.30 -13.14 8.63
CA ALA A 121 -16.30 -11.91 7.83
C ALA A 121 -17.70 -11.57 7.31
N THR A 122 -18.41 -12.55 6.74
CA THR A 122 -19.78 -12.38 6.23
C THR A 122 -20.75 -11.93 7.32
N PHE A 123 -20.63 -12.50 8.53
CA PHE A 123 -21.44 -12.12 9.67
C PHE A 123 -21.21 -10.66 10.09
N HIS A 124 -19.96 -10.24 10.20
CA HIS A 124 -19.61 -8.85 10.54
C HIS A 124 -20.04 -7.86 9.46
N LEU A 125 -19.90 -8.21 8.17
CA LEU A 125 -20.37 -7.39 7.05
C LEU A 125 -21.89 -7.17 7.11
N LYS A 126 -22.67 -8.23 7.36
CA LYS A 126 -24.13 -8.13 7.52
C LYS A 126 -24.50 -7.19 8.67
N ILE A 127 -23.83 -7.31 9.81
CA ILE A 127 -24.05 -6.41 10.96
C ILE A 127 -23.72 -4.96 10.59
N LEU A 128 -22.57 -4.73 9.96
CA LEU A 128 -22.17 -3.39 9.54
C LEU A 128 -23.19 -2.79 8.57
N MET A 129 -23.56 -3.52 7.52
CA MET A 129 -24.52 -3.06 6.53
C MET A 129 -25.89 -2.75 7.14
N ASN A 130 -26.36 -3.58 8.06
CA ASN A 130 -27.60 -3.32 8.78
C ASN A 130 -27.51 -2.05 9.64
N ARG A 131 -26.39 -1.83 10.35
CA ARG A 131 -26.16 -0.60 11.14
C ARG A 131 -26.11 0.64 10.26
N LEU A 132 -25.37 0.60 9.14
CA LEU A 132 -25.28 1.72 8.20
C LEU A 132 -26.66 2.05 7.63
N ARG A 133 -27.45 1.03 7.26
CA ARG A 133 -28.81 1.22 6.75
C ARG A 133 -29.74 1.86 7.77
N THR A 134 -29.61 1.55 9.07
CA THR A 134 -30.52 2.06 10.09
C THR A 134 -30.11 3.44 10.62
N GLN A 135 -28.82 3.67 10.80
CA GLN A 135 -28.26 4.87 11.44
C GLN A 135 -27.90 5.98 10.43
N LEU A 136 -27.62 5.65 9.18
CA LEU A 136 -27.14 6.57 8.14
C LEU A 136 -27.99 6.45 6.87
N ARG A 137 -29.31 6.59 7.05
CA ARG A 137 -30.34 6.32 6.03
C ARG A 137 -30.23 7.18 4.79
N GLU A 138 -29.61 8.36 4.89
CA GLU A 138 -29.37 9.26 3.77
C GLU A 138 -28.32 8.74 2.79
N TYR A 139 -27.50 7.77 3.19
CA TYR A 139 -26.50 7.14 2.35
C TYR A 139 -26.91 5.71 1.99
N LYS A 140 -26.46 5.24 0.82
CA LYS A 140 -26.75 3.88 0.34
C LYS A 140 -25.47 3.21 -0.10
N VAL A 141 -25.16 2.07 0.52
CA VAL A 141 -24.13 1.15 0.06
C VAL A 141 -24.55 0.59 -1.29
N LYS A 142 -23.74 0.85 -2.32
CA LYS A 142 -23.98 0.34 -3.66
C LYS A 142 -23.01 -0.77 -4.04
N ARG A 143 -21.80 -0.74 -3.49
CA ARG A 143 -20.75 -1.69 -3.85
C ARG A 143 -19.92 -2.09 -2.63
N LEU A 144 -19.68 -3.39 -2.49
CA LEU A 144 -18.59 -3.93 -1.70
C LEU A 144 -17.43 -4.29 -2.62
N TRP A 145 -16.21 -3.95 -2.21
CA TRP A 145 -15.01 -4.20 -2.98
C TRP A 145 -14.02 -4.96 -2.13
N SER A 146 -13.71 -6.21 -2.47
CA SER A 146 -12.67 -7.00 -1.80
C SER A 146 -11.53 -7.36 -2.75
N ASP A 147 -10.47 -7.94 -2.19
CA ASP A 147 -9.57 -8.77 -2.98
C ASP A 147 -10.24 -10.11 -3.38
N GLN A 148 -9.49 -10.98 -4.04
CA GLN A 148 -9.94 -12.34 -4.40
C GLN A 148 -9.83 -13.33 -3.22
N GLY A 149 -9.88 -12.85 -1.97
CA GLY A 149 -9.92 -13.72 -0.79
C GLY A 149 -11.14 -14.65 -0.82
N GLY A 150 -10.93 -15.95 -0.61
CA GLY A 150 -11.98 -16.97 -0.67
C GLY A 150 -13.14 -16.73 0.31
N GLU A 151 -12.89 -16.03 1.41
CA GLU A 151 -13.90 -15.59 2.38
C GLU A 151 -14.98 -14.69 1.76
N PHE A 152 -14.61 -13.89 0.76
CA PHE A 152 -15.50 -12.96 0.08
C PHE A 152 -16.18 -13.58 -1.14
N LEU A 153 -15.84 -14.81 -1.50
CA LEU A 153 -16.47 -15.59 -2.57
C LEU A 153 -17.55 -16.55 -2.04
N SER A 154 -17.99 -16.38 -0.80
CA SER A 154 -19.04 -17.22 -0.23
C SER A 154 -20.40 -16.94 -0.87
N THR A 155 -21.13 -18.01 -1.23
CA THR A 155 -22.50 -17.92 -1.75
C THR A 155 -23.43 -17.17 -0.79
N GLU A 156 -23.17 -17.25 0.51
CA GLU A 156 -23.92 -16.53 1.54
C GLU A 156 -23.79 -15.01 1.41
N LEU A 157 -22.58 -14.49 1.21
CA LEU A 157 -22.34 -13.06 1.05
C LEU A 157 -22.92 -12.57 -0.29
N GLU A 158 -22.74 -13.33 -1.35
CA GLU A 158 -23.31 -13.04 -2.67
C GLU A 158 -24.84 -12.95 -2.62
N THR A 159 -25.50 -13.95 -2.00
CA THR A 159 -26.96 -13.97 -1.82
C THR A 159 -27.43 -12.74 -1.04
N TYR A 160 -26.77 -12.43 0.08
CA TYR A 160 -27.11 -11.26 0.88
C TYR A 160 -26.94 -9.94 0.10
N CYS A 161 -25.87 -9.81 -0.68
CA CYS A 161 -25.63 -8.63 -1.52
C CYS A 161 -26.73 -8.48 -2.59
N ASN A 162 -27.10 -9.58 -3.26
CA ASN A 162 -28.15 -9.59 -4.27
C ASN A 162 -29.52 -9.21 -3.68
N GLU A 163 -29.89 -9.75 -2.52
CA GLU A 163 -31.13 -9.39 -1.79
C GLU A 163 -31.20 -7.90 -1.44
N HIS A 164 -30.05 -7.28 -1.16
CA HIS A 164 -29.96 -5.88 -0.74
C HIS A 164 -29.62 -4.93 -1.89
N GLY A 165 -29.50 -5.44 -3.12
CA GLY A 165 -29.15 -4.66 -4.31
C GLY A 165 -27.77 -4.01 -4.22
N VAL A 166 -26.82 -4.72 -3.60
CA VAL A 166 -25.41 -4.30 -3.46
C VAL A 166 -24.55 -5.11 -4.42
N GLU A 167 -23.70 -4.44 -5.18
CA GLU A 167 -22.77 -5.08 -6.11
C GLU A 167 -21.54 -5.57 -5.34
N LEU A 168 -21.24 -6.86 -5.37
CA LEU A 168 -19.99 -7.41 -4.86
C LEU A 168 -18.95 -7.44 -5.99
N LYS A 169 -17.84 -6.72 -5.83
CA LYS A 169 -16.71 -6.74 -6.75
C LYS A 169 -15.46 -7.27 -6.07
N THR A 170 -14.73 -8.11 -6.80
CA THR A 170 -13.38 -8.52 -6.44
C THR A 170 -12.37 -7.83 -7.36
N THR A 171 -11.17 -7.57 -6.84
CA THR A 171 -10.09 -7.01 -7.66
C THR A 171 -9.75 -7.94 -8.81
N ASN A 172 -9.43 -7.36 -9.97
CA ASN A 172 -8.79 -8.14 -11.02
C ASN A 172 -7.36 -8.46 -10.57
N SER A 173 -6.90 -9.71 -10.74
CA SER A 173 -5.53 -10.15 -10.41
C SER A 173 -4.45 -9.29 -11.09
N TYR A 174 -4.82 -8.62 -12.20
CA TYR A 174 -3.94 -7.73 -12.97
C TYR A 174 -3.97 -6.25 -12.53
N SER A 175 -4.84 -5.85 -11.59
CA SER A 175 -5.06 -4.44 -11.22
C SER A 175 -4.94 -4.19 -9.70
N PRO A 176 -3.73 -4.36 -9.11
CA PRO A 176 -3.52 -4.15 -7.67
C PRO A 176 -3.91 -2.74 -7.20
N GLN A 177 -3.88 -1.75 -8.10
CA GLN A 177 -4.21 -0.37 -7.73
C GLN A 177 -5.68 -0.20 -7.30
N GLU A 178 -6.59 -1.10 -7.71
CA GLU A 178 -8.01 -1.05 -7.36
C GLU A 178 -8.21 -1.14 -5.84
N ASN A 179 -7.50 -2.05 -5.16
CA ASN A 179 -7.55 -2.20 -3.70
C ASN A 179 -6.68 -1.22 -2.93
N GLY A 180 -5.97 -0.32 -3.62
CA GLY A 180 -4.89 0.45 -3.02
C GLY A 180 -5.30 1.36 -1.85
N ILE A 181 -6.58 1.62 -1.60
CA ILE A 181 -7.01 2.38 -0.41
C ILE A 181 -6.94 1.52 0.85
N VAL A 182 -7.56 0.34 0.82
CA VAL A 182 -7.59 -0.54 1.99
C VAL A 182 -6.19 -1.08 2.27
N GLU A 183 -5.41 -1.41 1.23
CA GLU A 183 -4.00 -1.79 1.37
C GLU A 183 -3.15 -0.68 2.02
N ARG A 184 -3.29 0.57 1.55
CA ARG A 184 -2.59 1.72 2.17
C ARG A 184 -3.06 1.94 3.59
N ALA A 185 -4.34 1.76 3.88
CA ALA A 185 -4.88 1.90 5.23
C ALA A 185 -4.32 0.80 6.15
N ASN A 186 -4.22 -0.45 5.70
CA ASN A 186 -3.53 -1.53 6.40
C ASN A 186 -2.05 -1.20 6.63
N GLY A 187 -1.37 -0.65 5.62
CA GLY A 187 -0.01 -0.14 5.72
C GLY A 187 0.20 0.99 6.74
N VAL A 188 -0.87 1.68 7.17
CA VAL A 188 -0.83 2.69 8.24
C VAL A 188 -1.23 2.11 9.60
N VAL A 189 -2.24 1.25 9.64
CA VAL A 189 -2.80 0.68 10.87
C VAL A 189 -1.82 -0.32 11.51
N LEU A 190 -1.27 -1.26 10.74
CA LEU A 190 -0.43 -2.33 11.27
C LEU A 190 0.87 -1.80 11.94
N PRO A 191 1.62 -0.86 11.35
CA PRO A 191 2.77 -0.27 12.04
C PRO A 191 2.40 0.48 13.31
N ARG A 192 1.23 1.16 13.35
CA ARG A 192 0.77 1.89 14.53
C ARG A 192 0.41 0.98 15.69
N ILE A 193 -0.25 -0.16 15.42
CA ILE A 193 -0.52 -1.19 16.42
C ILE A 193 0.80 -1.66 17.03
N ARG A 194 1.78 -2.03 16.19
CA ARG A 194 3.10 -2.46 16.65
C ARG A 194 3.81 -1.38 17.48
N ALA A 195 3.81 -0.14 17.00
CA ALA A 195 4.42 0.98 17.70
C ALA A 195 3.76 1.22 19.07
N MET A 196 2.44 1.15 19.15
CA MET A 196 1.68 1.29 20.39
C MET A 196 2.04 0.20 21.38
N VAL A 197 1.91 -1.08 20.98
CA VAL A 197 2.24 -2.24 21.83
C VAL A 197 3.68 -2.18 22.33
N MET A 198 4.63 -1.80 21.47
CA MET A 198 6.04 -1.65 21.84
C MET A 198 6.28 -0.49 22.82
N ALA A 199 5.68 0.69 22.58
CA ALA A 199 5.88 1.88 23.39
C ALA A 199 5.27 1.73 24.79
N THR A 200 4.17 1.00 24.91
CA THR A 200 3.49 0.76 26.19
C THR A 200 3.94 -0.52 26.87
N HIS A 201 4.87 -1.29 26.28
CA HIS A 201 5.29 -2.61 26.75
C HIS A 201 4.12 -3.59 26.99
N LEU A 202 3.02 -3.43 26.24
CA LEU A 202 1.87 -4.32 26.39
C LEU A 202 2.22 -5.72 25.85
N PRO A 203 1.69 -6.79 26.47
CA PRO A 203 1.74 -8.11 25.88
C PRO A 203 1.20 -8.12 24.45
N ASN A 204 1.90 -8.78 23.53
CA ASN A 204 1.49 -8.84 22.12
C ASN A 204 0.07 -9.39 21.91
N ILE A 205 -0.46 -10.18 22.86
CA ILE A 205 -1.85 -10.69 22.86
C ILE A 205 -2.91 -9.59 23.02
N LEU A 206 -2.52 -8.35 23.33
CA LEU A 206 -3.41 -7.18 23.40
C LEU A 206 -3.44 -6.35 22.10
N TRP A 207 -2.96 -6.93 20.99
CA TRP A 207 -2.98 -6.24 19.69
C TRP A 207 -4.42 -5.92 19.23
N GLY A 208 -5.43 -6.66 19.69
CA GLY A 208 -6.82 -6.44 19.29
C GLY A 208 -7.39 -5.16 19.86
N GLU A 209 -7.14 -4.88 21.14
CA GLU A 209 -7.49 -3.65 21.83
C GLU A 209 -6.73 -2.47 21.22
N ALA A 210 -5.43 -2.67 20.94
CA ALA A 210 -4.61 -1.68 20.24
C ALA A 210 -5.14 -1.38 18.83
N LEU A 211 -5.61 -2.39 18.08
CA LEU A 211 -6.24 -2.20 16.77
C LEU A 211 -7.49 -1.31 16.88
N LEU A 212 -8.40 -1.63 17.80
CA LEU A 212 -9.64 -0.87 17.97
C LEU A 212 -9.36 0.59 18.33
N HIS A 213 -8.41 0.81 19.24
CA HIS A 213 -7.98 2.15 19.64
C HIS A 213 -7.31 2.93 18.50
N VAL A 214 -6.41 2.29 17.74
CA VAL A 214 -5.76 2.91 16.57
C VAL A 214 -6.78 3.29 15.51
N VAL A 215 -7.77 2.43 15.24
CA VAL A 215 -8.82 2.69 14.26
C VAL A 215 -9.70 3.86 14.68
N GLU A 216 -10.15 3.90 15.94
CA GLU A 216 -10.92 5.01 16.48
C GLU A 216 -10.14 6.33 16.37
N THR A 217 -8.89 6.32 16.80
CA THR A 217 -7.98 7.47 16.70
C THR A 217 -7.86 7.96 15.25
N LEU A 218 -7.64 7.05 14.30
CA LEU A 218 -7.50 7.39 12.88
C LEU A 218 -8.80 7.87 12.23
N ASN A 219 -9.97 7.58 12.80
CA ASN A 219 -11.24 8.11 12.35
C ASN A 219 -11.49 9.53 12.89
N ASN A 220 -10.91 9.86 14.05
CA ASN A 220 -11.04 11.18 14.68
C ASN A 220 -9.96 12.18 14.22
N LEU A 221 -8.80 11.71 13.74
CA LEU A 221 -7.73 12.60 13.32
C LEU A 221 -7.87 13.10 11.87
N PRO A 222 -7.54 14.39 11.59
CA PRO A 222 -7.40 14.93 10.25
C PRO A 222 -6.46 14.13 9.34
N THR A 223 -6.82 13.96 8.07
CA THR A 223 -5.95 13.27 7.11
C THR A 223 -5.68 14.11 5.86
N LYS A 224 -4.45 14.03 5.33
CA LYS A 224 -4.07 14.73 4.08
C LYS A 224 -4.97 14.42 2.88
N PRO A 225 -5.38 13.15 2.64
CA PRO A 225 -6.27 12.83 1.51
C PRO A 225 -7.65 13.50 1.59
N LEU A 226 -8.05 13.96 2.78
CA LEU A 226 -9.32 14.64 3.03
C LEU A 226 -9.15 16.15 3.24
N GLY A 227 -8.02 16.74 2.82
CA GLY A 227 -7.77 18.17 3.01
C GLY A 227 -7.73 18.59 4.48
N LEU A 228 -7.13 17.75 5.33
CA LEU A 228 -7.07 17.95 6.80
C LEU A 228 -8.44 17.94 7.49
N THR A 229 -9.39 17.20 6.92
CA THR A 229 -10.65 16.83 7.59
C THR A 229 -10.53 15.42 8.17
N SER A 230 -11.15 15.14 9.31
CA SER A 230 -11.20 13.79 9.89
C SER A 230 -12.22 12.91 9.16
N PRO A 231 -11.98 11.59 9.06
CA PRO A 231 -12.97 10.66 8.50
C PRO A 231 -14.34 10.73 9.20
N ARG A 232 -14.35 10.87 10.53
CA ARG A 232 -15.58 11.00 11.32
C ARG A 232 -16.39 12.22 10.90
N ARG A 233 -15.75 13.40 10.82
CA ARG A 233 -16.41 14.61 10.33
C ARG A 233 -16.90 14.45 8.91
N ARG A 234 -16.15 13.76 8.05
CA ARG A 234 -16.53 13.58 6.65
C ARG A 234 -17.76 12.69 6.49
N LEU A 235 -17.93 11.68 7.35
CA LEU A 235 -19.05 10.73 7.31
C LEU A 235 -20.27 11.24 8.09
N PHE A 236 -20.09 11.60 9.35
CA PHE A 236 -21.17 11.96 10.28
C PHE A 236 -21.49 13.45 10.31
N ARG A 237 -20.64 14.31 9.71
CA ARG A 237 -20.74 15.78 9.77
C ARG A 237 -20.63 16.35 11.19
N GLU A 238 -20.11 15.56 12.11
CA GLU A 238 -19.84 15.92 13.50
C GLU A 238 -18.34 16.09 13.73
N GLU A 239 -17.94 17.09 14.51
CA GLU A 239 -16.55 17.23 14.93
C GLU A 239 -16.19 16.09 15.91
N PRO A 240 -14.98 15.51 15.78
CA PRO A 240 -14.51 14.53 16.74
C PRO A 240 -14.26 15.19 18.10
N GLN A 241 -14.83 14.63 19.16
CA GLN A 241 -14.51 15.02 20.53
C GLN A 241 -13.20 14.37 20.95
N LEU A 242 -12.10 15.09 20.80
CA LEU A 242 -10.76 14.56 21.08
C LEU A 242 -10.50 14.37 22.58
N GLU A 243 -11.29 15.02 23.44
CA GLU A 243 -11.20 14.93 24.91
C GLU A 243 -11.49 13.52 25.44
N ASP A 244 -12.29 12.73 24.72
CA ASP A 244 -12.60 11.35 25.09
C ASP A 244 -11.50 10.35 24.69
N MET A 245 -10.49 10.78 23.93
CA MET A 245 -9.38 9.91 23.55
C MET A 245 -8.46 9.68 24.74
N ARG A 246 -8.30 8.41 25.10
CA ARG A 246 -7.48 7.99 26.25
C ARG A 246 -6.06 7.63 25.84
N VAL A 247 -5.10 7.92 26.70
CA VAL A 247 -3.75 7.36 26.58
C VAL A 247 -3.82 5.88 26.93
N VAL A 248 -3.21 5.04 26.10
CA VAL A 248 -3.03 3.63 26.42
C VAL A 248 -1.77 3.54 27.30
N GLU A 249 -1.95 3.18 28.56
CA GLU A 249 -0.87 3.00 29.53
C GLU A 249 -0.84 1.53 29.98
N ALA A 250 0.35 1.01 30.25
CA ALA A 250 0.46 -0.25 30.98
C ALA A 250 0.16 0.01 32.46
N ALA A 251 -0.70 -0.83 33.04
CA ALA A 251 -1.01 -0.82 34.47
C ALA A 251 0.18 -1.32 35.30
#